data_AF-A0ABD3WM24-F1
#
_entry.id   AF-A0ABD3WM24-F1
#
_cell.length_a   1.000
_cell.length_b   1.000
_cell.length_c   1.000
_cell.angle_alpha   90.00
_cell.angle_beta   90.00
_cell.angle_gamma   90.00
#
_symmetry.space_group_name_H-M   'P 1'
#
loop_
_entity.id
_entity.type
_entity.pdbx_description
1 polymer ?
#
loop_
_entity_poly.entity_id
_entity_poly.type
_entity_poly.pdbx_seq_one_letter_code
_entity_poly.pdbx_strand_id
1 'polypeptide(L)'
;MGRGVIQLAGMGRVVTQLVGMGGGVTQLAGTDRGVIQLAGMGRGVTQLAGMGRGVTQLAGMDRGVTQLAGMGRGVPQLAGMGRGVTQQEWTEG
;
A
#
# COMPACT_ATOMS: atom_id res chain seq x y z
N MET A 1 -11.19 0.87 17.84
CA MET A 1 -10.57 0.93 16.50
C MET A 1 -10.99 -0.29 15.69
N GLY A 2 -11.47 -0.10 14.46
CA GLY A 2 -12.04 -1.17 13.62
C GLY A 2 -10.99 -1.94 12.81
N ARG A 3 -11.41 -3.08 12.26
CA ARG A 3 -10.66 -3.87 11.27
C ARG A 3 -11.35 -3.81 9.91
N GLY A 4 -10.58 -3.78 8.83
CA GLY A 4 -11.15 -3.78 7.48
C GLY A 4 -10.21 -4.38 6.43
N VAL A 5 -10.82 -4.84 5.33
CA VAL A 5 -10.11 -5.40 4.18
C VAL A 5 -10.54 -4.67 2.93
N ILE A 6 -9.58 -4.21 2.13
CA ILE A 6 -9.81 -3.62 0.81
C ILE A 6 -9.05 -4.45 -0.22
N GLN A 7 -9.75 -4.86 -1.28
CA GLN A 7 -9.17 -5.57 -2.41
C GLN A 7 -9.69 -4.94 -3.69
N LEU A 8 -8.78 -4.52 -4.57
CA LEU A 8 -9.12 -3.92 -5.86
C LEU A 8 -8.24 -4.53 -6.95
N ALA A 9 -8.82 -4.84 -8.10
CA ALA A 9 -8.11 -5.47 -9.20
C ALA A 9 -8.55 -4.90 -10.56
N GLY A 10 -7.63 -4.82 -11.51
CA GLY A 10 -7.93 -4.45 -12.90
C GLY A 10 -8.41 -3.01 -13.06
N MET A 11 -7.88 -2.10 -12.25
CA MET A 11 -8.32 -0.71 -12.21
C MET A 11 -7.47 0.19 -13.10
N GLY A 12 -8.09 0.94 -14.00
CA GLY A 12 -7.36 1.97 -14.75
C GLY A 12 -6.89 3.13 -13.85
N ARG A 13 -7.71 3.55 -12.88
CA ARG A 13 -7.38 4.62 -11.93
C ARG A 13 -7.99 4.37 -10.56
N VAL A 14 -7.19 4.45 -9.50
CA VAL A 14 -7.62 4.24 -8.11
C VAL A 14 -7.04 5.29 -7.16
N VAL A 15 -7.83 5.67 -6.16
CA VAL A 15 -7.35 6.42 -5.00
C VAL A 15 -7.89 5.77 -3.74
N THR A 16 -6.98 5.40 -2.83
CA THR A 16 -7.34 4.75 -1.56
C THR A 16 -6.72 5.53 -0.41
N GLN A 17 -7.53 5.90 0.58
CA GLN A 17 -7.07 6.54 1.81
C GLN A 17 -7.66 5.83 3.03
N LEU A 18 -6.80 5.38 3.95
CA LEU A 18 -7.22 4.77 5.22
C LEU A 18 -6.46 5.42 6.39
N VAL A 19 -7.21 5.77 7.45
CA VAL A 19 -6.67 6.47 8.62
C VAL A 19 -7.19 5.83 9.90
N GLY A 20 -6.34 5.70 10.92
CA GLY A 20 -6.74 5.35 12.29
C GLY A 20 -7.27 3.92 12.45
N MET A 21 -6.81 3.00 11.62
CA MET A 21 -7.22 1.60 11.68
C MET A 21 -6.45 0.84 12.76
N GLY A 22 -7.19 0.11 13.62
CA GLY A 22 -6.57 -0.80 14.60
C GLY A 22 -5.88 -1.97 13.90
N GLY A 23 -6.45 -2.41 12.76
CA GLY A 23 -5.70 -3.17 11.78
C GLY A 23 -6.44 -3.35 10.46
N GLY A 24 -5.75 -3.75 9.40
CA GLY A 24 -6.38 -3.95 8.11
C GLY A 24 -5.47 -4.54 7.05
N VAL A 25 -6.11 -5.01 5.98
CA VAL A 25 -5.42 -5.57 4.81
C VAL A 25 -5.83 -4.77 3.58
N THR A 26 -4.85 -4.31 2.82
CA THR A 26 -5.07 -3.60 1.55
C THR A 26 -4.33 -4.36 0.45
N GLN A 27 -5.06 -4.81 -0.56
CA GLN A 27 -4.51 -5.50 -1.73
C GLN A 27 -4.94 -4.79 -3.00
N LEU A 28 -3.98 -4.43 -3.85
CA LEU A 28 -4.25 -3.91 -5.18
C LEU A 28 -3.44 -4.66 -6.22
N ALA A 29 -4.09 -5.01 -7.32
CA ALA A 29 -3.46 -5.71 -8.44
C ALA A 29 -3.86 -5.09 -9.79
N GLY A 30 -2.92 -5.01 -10.74
CA GLY A 30 -3.20 -4.60 -12.12
C GLY A 30 -3.80 -3.19 -12.17
N THR A 31 -3.05 -2.20 -11.70
CA THR A 31 -3.50 -0.81 -11.64
C THR A 31 -2.62 0.07 -12.53
N ASP A 32 -3.20 0.73 -13.55
CA ASP A 32 -2.40 1.58 -14.44
C ASP A 32 -1.92 2.85 -13.73
N ARG A 33 -2.83 3.51 -12.99
CA ARG A 33 -2.53 4.72 -12.20
C ARG A 33 -3.17 4.67 -10.83
N GLY A 34 -2.42 4.96 -9.77
CA GLY A 34 -3.06 5.07 -8.46
C GLY A 34 -2.29 5.81 -7.37
N VAL A 35 -3.05 6.27 -6.37
CA VAL A 35 -2.52 6.91 -5.16
C VAL A 35 -3.07 6.19 -3.95
N ILE A 36 -2.18 5.79 -3.05
CA ILE A 36 -2.53 5.02 -1.86
C ILE A 36 -1.92 5.71 -0.66
N GLN A 37 -2.75 6.03 0.34
CA GLN A 37 -2.33 6.67 1.57
C GLN A 37 -2.87 5.90 2.77
N LEU A 38 -1.97 5.42 3.62
CA LEU A 38 -2.30 4.64 4.81
C LEU A 38 -1.65 5.31 6.02
N ALA A 39 -2.44 5.75 7.00
CA ALA A 39 -1.94 6.48 8.17
C ALA A 39 -2.47 5.93 9.50
N GLY A 40 -1.61 5.86 10.52
CA GLY A 40 -2.03 5.50 11.89
C GLY A 40 -2.60 4.08 11.97
N MET A 41 -1.91 3.12 11.35
CA MET A 41 -2.33 1.72 11.32
C MET A 41 -1.67 0.93 12.46
N GLY A 42 -2.47 0.35 13.34
CA GLY A 42 -1.98 -0.53 14.41
C GLY A 42 -1.34 -1.81 13.87
N ARG A 43 -2.10 -2.61 13.10
CA ARG A 43 -1.58 -3.79 12.37
C ARG A 43 -2.00 -3.78 10.90
N GLY A 44 -1.07 -3.60 9.97
CA GLY A 44 -1.37 -3.45 8.54
C GLY A 44 -0.68 -4.49 7.67
N VAL A 45 -1.38 -4.99 6.66
CA VAL A 45 -0.75 -5.66 5.52
C VAL A 45 -1.14 -4.92 4.25
N THR A 46 -0.14 -4.50 3.47
CA THR A 46 -0.32 -3.81 2.20
C THR A 46 0.40 -4.58 1.10
N GLN A 47 -0.34 -5.00 0.07
CA GLN A 47 0.20 -5.70 -1.08
C GLN A 47 -0.22 -4.97 -2.35
N LEU A 48 0.75 -4.49 -3.12
CA LEU A 48 0.52 -3.76 -4.37
C LEU A 48 1.28 -4.47 -5.48
N ALA A 49 0.57 -4.94 -6.50
CA ALA A 49 1.13 -5.71 -7.60
C ALA A 49 0.74 -5.11 -8.97
N GLY A 50 1.69 -5.03 -9.89
CA GLY A 50 1.42 -4.61 -11.28
C GLY A 50 0.88 -3.18 -11.35
N MET A 51 1.57 -2.25 -10.69
CA MET A 51 1.18 -0.85 -10.65
C MET A 51 2.00 -0.05 -11.66
N GLY A 52 1.37 0.43 -12.74
CA GLY A 52 2.06 1.12 -13.83
C GLY A 52 2.69 2.45 -13.40
N ARG A 53 1.86 3.36 -12.85
CA ARG A 53 2.27 4.66 -12.29
C ARG A 53 1.58 4.87 -10.95
N GLY A 54 2.32 5.21 -9.89
CA GLY A 54 1.63 5.44 -8.63
C GLY A 54 2.44 6.05 -7.51
N VAL A 55 1.71 6.58 -6.53
CA VAL A 55 2.30 7.10 -5.30
C VAL A 55 1.72 6.30 -4.15
N THR A 56 2.60 5.72 -3.34
CA THR A 56 2.19 4.99 -2.15
C THR A 56 2.79 5.66 -0.94
N GLN A 57 1.97 6.09 0.02
CA GLN A 57 2.40 6.69 1.27
C GLN A 57 1.88 5.85 2.44
N LEU A 58 2.78 5.39 3.29
CA LEU A 58 2.46 4.66 4.50
C LEU A 58 3.10 5.36 5.70
N ALA A 59 2.30 5.78 6.66
CA ALA A 59 2.73 6.55 7.82
C ALA A 59 2.19 5.99 9.14
N GLY A 60 3.01 5.98 10.19
CA GLY A 60 2.57 5.65 11.54
C GLY A 60 1.99 4.23 11.65
N MET A 61 2.75 3.25 11.14
CA MET A 61 2.33 1.85 11.11
C MET A 61 3.05 1.06 12.20
N ASP A 62 2.31 0.59 13.21
CA ASP A 62 2.89 0.01 14.42
C ASP A 62 3.44 -1.41 14.18
N ARG A 63 2.63 -2.27 13.53
CA ARG A 63 3.05 -3.56 12.97
C ARG A 63 2.63 -3.70 11.52
N GLY A 64 3.57 -3.68 10.59
CA GLY A 64 3.27 -3.57 9.16
C GLY A 64 3.98 -4.61 8.30
N VAL A 65 3.29 -5.17 7.30
CA VAL A 65 3.94 -5.83 6.17
C VAL A 65 3.57 -5.09 4.91
N THR A 66 4.55 -4.58 4.18
CA THR A 66 4.35 -3.93 2.89
C THR A 66 5.10 -4.69 1.81
N GLN A 67 4.37 -5.09 0.77
CA GLN A 67 4.93 -5.75 -0.42
C GLN A 67 4.51 -4.97 -1.65
N LEU A 68 5.50 -4.48 -2.39
CA LEU A 68 5.32 -3.75 -3.64
C LEU A 68 6.01 -4.56 -4.73
N ALA A 69 5.29 -5.02 -5.74
CA ALA A 69 5.84 -5.86 -6.81
C ALA A 69 5.36 -5.40 -8.18
N GLY A 70 6.22 -5.48 -9.20
CA GLY A 70 5.88 -5.08 -10.56
C GLY A 70 5.42 -3.62 -10.64
N MET A 71 6.05 -2.75 -9.84
CA MET A 71 5.81 -1.31 -9.96
C MET A 71 6.68 -0.75 -11.09
N GLY A 72 6.05 -0.03 -12.03
CA GLY A 72 6.75 0.67 -13.10
C GLY A 72 7.32 2.00 -12.60
N ARG A 73 6.56 3.10 -12.76
CA ARG A 73 6.94 4.44 -12.27
C ARG A 73 6.21 4.77 -10.96
N GLY A 74 6.66 4.15 -9.88
CA GLY A 74 6.11 4.34 -8.55
C GLY A 74 7.02 5.16 -7.62
N VAL A 75 6.43 5.91 -6.70
CA VAL A 75 7.15 6.54 -5.58
C VAL A 75 6.55 6.04 -4.27
N PRO A 76 7.19 5.11 -3.56
CA PRO A 76 6.79 4.71 -2.23
C PRO A 76 7.46 5.60 -1.19
N GLN A 77 6.67 6.05 -0.22
CA GLN A 77 7.13 6.80 0.93
C GLN A 77 6.63 6.04 2.16
N LEU A 78 7.56 5.53 2.95
CA LEU A 78 7.26 4.83 4.20
C LEU A 78 7.88 5.59 5.36
N ALA A 79 7.08 6.00 6.33
CA ALA A 79 7.51 6.78 7.49
C ALA A 79 6.86 6.26 8.78
N GLY A 80 7.58 6.35 9.90
CA GLY A 80 7.04 5.96 11.21
C GLY A 80 6.54 4.51 11.26
N MET A 81 7.27 3.59 10.63
CA MET A 81 7.02 2.14 10.76
C MET A 81 7.73 1.62 12.01
N GLY A 82 6.97 1.13 12.99
CA GLY A 82 7.49 0.59 14.25
C GLY A 82 8.17 -0.77 14.04
N ARG A 83 7.38 -1.85 13.92
CA ARG A 83 7.87 -3.19 13.60
C ARG A 83 7.27 -3.66 12.28
N GLY A 84 8.08 -3.74 11.23
CA GLY A 84 7.54 -4.18 9.96
C GLY A 84 8.57 -4.65 8.96
N VAL A 85 8.06 -5.35 7.96
CA VAL A 85 8.84 -5.82 6.81
C VAL A 85 8.35 -5.04 5.60
N THR A 86 9.29 -4.47 4.85
CA THR A 86 9.00 -3.84 3.56
C THR A 86 9.80 -4.56 2.49
N GLN A 87 9.11 -5.09 1.49
CA GLN A 87 9.71 -5.66 0.28
C GLN A 87 9.26 -4.84 -0.93
N GLN A 88 10.22 -4.51 -1.78
CA GLN A 88 9.97 -3.72 -2.99
C GLN A 88 10.70 -4.36 -4.16
N GLU A 89 9.94 -4.71 -5.20
CA GLU A 89 10.43 -5.19 -6.47
C GLU A 89 9.93 -4.27 -7.58
N TRP A 90 10.89 -3.58 -8.20
CA TRP A 90 10.68 -2.69 -9.32
C TRP A 90 10.89 -3.47 -10.61
N THR A 91 9.93 -3.37 -11.51
CA THR A 91 10.14 -3.80 -12.89
C THR A 91 10.67 -2.61 -13.65
N GLU A 92 11.96 -2.64 -14.02
CA GLU A 92 12.51 -1.70 -14.98
C GLU A 92 11.73 -1.84 -16.29
N GLY A 93 11.11 -0.75 -16.71
CA GLY A 93 10.43 -0.61 -17.99
C GLY A 93 10.94 0.61 -18.72
#